data_AF-A0A6C0CNU5-F1
#
_entry.id   AF-A0A6C0CNU5-F1
#
_cell.length_a   1.000
_cell.length_b   1.000
_cell.length_c   1.000
_cell.angle_alpha   90.00
_cell.angle_beta   90.00
_cell.angle_gamma   90.00
#
_symmetry.space_group_name_H-M   'P 1'
#
loop_
_entity.id
_entity.type
_entity.pdbx_description
1 polymer ?
#
loop_
_entity_poly.entity_id
_entity_poly.type
_entity_poly.pdbx_seq_one_letter_code
_entity_poly.pdbx_strand_id
1 'polypeptide(L)' 'MFVRNYLGKMVKIDISKYYSDKDLYKALWKIKYNIVLDDDKYVLLDDIIDFIKN' A
#
# COMPACT_ATOMS: atom_id res chain seq x y z
N MET A 1 -12.26 11.75 6.59
CA MET A 1 -11.82 12.25 5.26
C MET A 1 -12.73 11.69 4.18
N PHE A 2 -12.91 12.40 3.06
CA PHE A 2 -13.63 11.90 1.89
C PHE A 2 -12.67 11.74 0.71
N VAL A 3 -12.78 10.64 -0.03
CA VAL A 3 -11.99 10.41 -1.25
C VAL A 3 -12.86 9.79 -2.34
N ARG A 4 -12.42 9.86 -3.59
CA ARG A 4 -13.02 9.09 -4.68
C ARG A 4 -12.38 7.72 -4.76
N ASN A 5 -13.19 6.69 -4.92
CA ASN A 5 -12.71 5.38 -5.28
C ASN A 5 -12.41 5.27 -6.80
N TYR A 6 -11.85 4.14 -7.23
CA TYR A 6 -11.53 3.85 -8.63
C TYR A 6 -12.76 3.86 -9.58
N LEU A 7 -13.97 3.81 -9.04
CA LEU A 7 -15.24 3.93 -9.80
C LEU A 7 -15.77 5.38 -9.82
N GLY A 8 -15.02 6.36 -9.31
CA GLY A 8 -15.42 7.76 -9.22
C GLY A 8 -16.41 8.09 -8.10
N LYS A 9 -16.83 7.10 -7.28
CA LYS A 9 -17.77 7.28 -6.17
C LYS A 9 -17.06 7.89 -4.96
N MET A 10 -17.73 8.82 -4.29
CA MET A 10 -17.26 9.39 -3.03
C MET A 10 -17.42 8.38 -1.90
N VAL A 11 -16.34 8.10 -1.18
CA VAL A 11 -16.32 7.22 0.00
C VAL A 11 -15.76 7.96 1.20
N LYS A 12 -16.31 7.69 2.39
CA LYS A 12 -15.83 8.23 3.64
C LYS A 12 -14.77 7.30 4.23
N ILE A 13 -13.61 7.86 4.51
CA ILE A 13 -12.51 7.20 5.23
C ILE A 13 -12.45 7.75 6.63
N ASP A 14 -12.39 6.84 7.60
CA ASP A 14 -12.09 7.14 8.99
C ASP A 14 -10.58 6.98 9.23
N ILE A 15 -9.89 8.11 9.38
CA ILE A 15 -8.42 8.13 9.52
C ILE A 15 -8.00 7.52 10.87
N SER A 16 -8.87 7.58 11.90
CA SER A 16 -8.57 7.06 13.23
C SER A 16 -8.37 5.53 13.28
N LYS A 17 -8.75 4.82 12.21
CA LYS A 17 -8.60 3.36 12.09
C LYS A 17 -7.21 2.91 11.66
N TYR A 18 -6.32 3.82 11.30
CA TYR A 18 -4.99 3.49 10.80
C TYR A 18 -3.94 3.82 11.87
N TYR A 19 -3.09 2.84 12.18
CA TYR A 19 -2.04 2.95 13.19
C TYR A 19 -0.81 3.73 12.70
N SER A 20 -0.62 3.80 11.39
CA SER A 20 0.51 4.49 10.76
C SER A 20 0.08 5.19 9.48
N ASP A 21 0.84 6.21 9.10
CA ASP A 21 0.69 6.87 7.81
C ASP A 21 0.85 5.88 6.65
N LYS A 22 1.80 4.93 6.78
CA LYS A 22 2.03 3.87 5.78
C LYS A 22 0.74 3.09 5.50
N ASP A 23 0.03 2.66 6.54
CA ASP A 23 -1.19 1.87 6.39
C ASP A 23 -2.35 2.70 5.82
N LEU A 24 -2.45 3.97 6.23
CA LEU A 24 -3.39 4.91 5.64
C LEU A 24 -3.14 5.07 4.14
N TYR A 25 -1.89 5.27 3.72
CA TYR A 25 -1.53 5.44 2.31
C TYR A 25 -1.76 4.17 1.48
N LYS A 26 -1.48 2.97 2.02
CA LYS A 26 -1.84 1.71 1.35
C LYS A 26 -3.35 1.61 1.10
N ALA A 27 -4.15 1.93 2.12
CA ALA A 27 -5.60 1.92 1.98
C ALA A 27 -6.08 2.94 0.95
N LEU A 28 -5.49 4.14 0.93
CA LEU A 28 -5.79 5.15 -0.08
C LEU A 28 -5.45 4.69 -1.50
N TRP A 29 -4.31 4.03 -1.68
CA TRP A 29 -3.90 3.47 -2.97
C TRP A 29 -4.89 2.41 -3.46
N LYS A 30 -5.30 1.51 -2.57
CA LYS A 30 -6.32 0.50 -2.87
C LYS A 30 -7.65 1.15 -3.23
N ILE A 31 -8.08 2.18 -2.51
CA ILE A 31 -9.35 2.85 -2.77
C ILE A 31 -9.31 3.58 -4.12
N LYS A 32 -8.24 4.33 -4.39
CA LYS A 32 -8.13 5.19 -5.57
C LYS A 32 -7.84 4.42 -6.86
N TYR A 33 -6.99 3.39 -6.79
CA TYR A 33 -6.48 2.67 -7.96
C TYR A 33 -6.86 1.20 -8.01
N ASN A 34 -7.51 0.66 -6.97
CA ASN A 34 -7.81 -0.77 -6.84
C ASN A 34 -6.56 -1.67 -6.85
N ILE A 35 -5.43 -1.15 -6.36
CA ILE A 35 -4.16 -1.88 -6.27
C ILE A 35 -3.85 -2.17 -4.80
N VAL A 36 -3.52 -3.42 -4.50
CA VAL A 36 -3.00 -3.82 -3.19
C VAL A 36 -1.48 -3.66 -3.21
N LEU A 37 -0.95 -2.93 -2.24
CA LEU A 37 0.49 -2.81 -2.02
C LEU A 37 0.89 -3.86 -0.99
N ASP A 38 1.45 -4.98 -1.47
CA ASP A 38 1.96 -6.03 -0.60
C ASP A 38 3.27 -5.57 0.04
N ASP A 39 3.42 -5.78 1.35
CA ASP A 39 4.70 -5.58 2.04
C ASP A 39 5.72 -6.67 1.69
N ASP A 40 5.26 -7.77 1.10
CA ASP A 40 6.00 -9.03 1.00
C ASP A 40 6.96 -9.08 -0.21
N LYS A 41 7.04 -8.01 -1.01
CA LYS A 41 8.13 -7.84 -1.98
C LYS A 41 9.40 -7.37 -1.29
N TYR A 42 9.86 -8.12 -0.31
CA TYR A 42 11.29 -8.16 0.04
C TYR A 42 12.03 -9.02 -1.00
N VAL A 43 12.06 -8.55 -2.24
CA VAL A 43 13.32 -8.68 -2.99
C VAL A 43 14.27 -7.83 -2.18
N LEU A 44 15.32 -8.39 -1.54
CA LEU A 44 16.54 -7.67 -1.13
C LEU A 44 17.46 -8.45 -0.19
N LEU A 45 17.08 -9.60 0.40
CA LEU A 45 18.05 -10.40 1.17
C LEU A 45 18.63 -11.53 0.34
N ASP A 46 17.80 -12.42 -0.19
CA ASP A 46 18.30 -13.56 -0.98
C ASP A 46 18.94 -13.09 -2.30
N ASP A 47 18.32 -12.13 -3.00
CA ASP A 47 18.88 -11.58 -4.24
C ASP A 47 20.21 -10.80 -4.04
N ILE A 48 20.40 -10.16 -2.87
CA ILE A 48 21.69 -9.52 -2.54
C ILE A 48 22.74 -10.58 -2.18
N ILE A 49 22.36 -11.60 -1.43
CA ILE A 49 23.26 -12.70 -1.05
C ILE A 49 23.72 -13.46 -2.30
N ASP A 50 22.82 -13.71 -3.26
CA ASP A 50 23.15 -14.37 -4.52
C ASP A 50 24.03 -13.49 -5.43
N PHE A 51 23.86 -12.16 -5.40
CA PHE A 51 24.76 -11.23 -6.08
C PHE A 51 26.18 -11.22 -5.48
N ILE A 52 26.32 -11.36 -4.15
CA ILE A 52 27.63 -11.39 -3.47
C ILE A 52 28.35 -12.74 -3.66
N LYS A 53 27.61 -13.82 -3.88
CA LYS A 53 28.17 -15.18 -4.06
C LYS A 53 28.61 -15.50 -5.50
N ASN A 54 28.19 -14.72 -6.50
CA ASN A 54 28.72 -14.76 -7.87
C ASN A 54 29.85 -13.73 -8.05
#